data_AF-A0A8H3UZM8-F1
#
_entry.id   AF-A0A8H3UZM8-F1
#
_cell.length_a   1.000
_cell.length_b   1.000
_cell.length_c   1.000
_cell.angle_alpha   90.00
_cell.angle_beta   90.00
_cell.angle_gamma   90.00
#
_symmetry.space_group_name_H-M   'P 1'
#
loop_
_entity.id
_entity.type
_entity.pdbx_description
1 polymer ?
#
loop_
_entity_poly.entity_id
_entity_poly.type
_entity_poly.pdbx_seq_one_letter_code
_entity_poly.pdbx_strand_id
1 'polypeptide(L)'
;MIALRKKALLETFTSDPPSPFGTPLEASNAFAAHARSIILQDMEQPTVSRIQTLLMITGHSWGAGEGRRAWMFLGMAVRGAQVIGLFQESGPAPTREEYIVAEERRRTAWTCFLMDSLLSGGKGRRRSLAAEDMQIQLPCDTGYFYFGEPVRCRRMNETEEDLRAVRMASQGRLDIGNIGIVGYTMQVADTWGAVARWACSTTDDLPWERASEYQTLMRALERWRTSLPSRLAYSVSSLHAHSASDQGQAFCYMHSVYFMCLMFLNRSYLQSLPEVEPRKRAPAGSELERHWHQWELQSKKELLAVANQVCEMLYEMRNFGLFFLRGLRETIKQMQIYYSNIKTKGEQSITQNERREMRNAIVDYGALQPSPVHSSSENEGGPAAGLLGKLKLHNALQKKP
;
A
#
# COMPACT_ATOMS: atom_id res chain seq x y z
N MET A 1 5.98 -15.86 10.77
CA MET A 1 5.19 -15.64 9.54
C MET A 1 5.26 -14.19 9.05
N ILE A 2 4.79 -13.20 9.81
CA ILE A 2 4.87 -11.76 9.47
C ILE A 2 6.33 -11.26 9.39
N ALA A 3 7.20 -11.69 10.32
CA ALA A 3 8.62 -11.31 10.34
C ALA A 3 9.44 -11.86 9.15
N LEU A 4 9.17 -13.09 8.69
CA LEU A 4 9.83 -13.68 7.51
C LEU A 4 9.39 -12.98 6.20
N ARG A 5 8.17 -12.45 6.14
CA ARG A 5 7.59 -11.78 4.96
C ARG A 5 8.06 -10.34 4.78
N LYS A 6 8.29 -9.66 5.90
CA LYS A 6 8.87 -8.32 6.00
C LYS A 6 10.36 -8.31 5.62
N LYS A 7 11.05 -9.38 6.01
CA LYS A 7 12.42 -9.69 5.59
C LYS A 7 12.53 -9.83 4.06
N ALA A 8 11.54 -10.46 3.42
CA ALA A 8 11.53 -10.63 1.97
C ALA A 8 11.49 -9.30 1.20
N LEU A 9 10.48 -8.48 1.50
CA LEU A 9 10.25 -7.19 0.86
C LEU A 9 11.34 -6.15 1.12
N LEU A 10 12.21 -6.34 2.13
CA LEU A 10 13.36 -5.47 2.36
C LEU A 10 14.68 -5.98 1.87
N GLU A 11 14.88 -7.28 1.79
CA GLU A 11 16.11 -7.78 1.23
C GLU A 11 16.21 -7.35 -0.23
N THR A 12 15.14 -7.22 -0.99
CA THR A 12 15.17 -6.54 -2.31
C THR A 12 15.85 -5.15 -2.32
N PHE A 13 15.98 -4.48 -1.17
CA PHE A 13 16.58 -3.15 -0.99
C PHE A 13 17.77 -3.10 -0.01
N THR A 14 18.26 -4.23 0.53
CA THR A 14 19.49 -4.25 1.32
C THR A 14 20.71 -4.42 0.42
N SER A 15 21.86 -3.81 0.78
CA SER A 15 23.11 -3.98 0.02
C SER A 15 23.77 -5.34 0.28
N ASP A 16 23.58 -5.91 1.48
CA ASP A 16 24.17 -7.18 1.89
C ASP A 16 23.09 -8.26 2.07
N PRO A 17 23.27 -9.46 1.49
CA PRO A 17 22.36 -10.57 1.66
C PRO A 17 22.55 -11.25 3.04
N PRO A 18 21.48 -11.69 3.70
CA PRO A 18 21.62 -12.52 4.88
C PRO A 18 22.10 -13.91 4.49
N SER A 19 23.11 -14.43 5.20
CA SER A 19 23.56 -15.81 5.05
C SER A 19 22.36 -16.78 5.22
N PRO A 20 22.17 -17.78 4.33
CA PRO A 20 23.10 -18.30 3.30
C PRO A 20 22.89 -17.73 1.88
N PHE A 21 22.12 -16.65 1.71
CA PHE A 21 21.76 -16.15 0.38
C PHE A 21 22.91 -15.36 -0.26
N GLY A 22 23.07 -15.49 -1.58
CA GLY A 22 24.09 -14.79 -2.35
C GLY A 22 23.65 -13.39 -2.78
N THR A 23 22.33 -13.17 -2.89
CA THR A 23 21.78 -11.83 -3.12
C THR A 23 20.57 -11.51 -2.24
N PRO A 24 20.34 -10.22 -1.99
CA PRO A 24 19.16 -9.78 -1.24
C PRO A 24 17.82 -10.10 -1.96
N LEU A 25 17.84 -10.12 -3.30
CA LEU A 25 16.70 -10.60 -4.10
C LEU A 25 16.44 -12.10 -3.93
N GLU A 26 17.48 -12.93 -3.83
CA GLU A 26 17.33 -14.37 -3.55
C GLU A 26 16.68 -14.63 -2.20
N ALA A 27 17.13 -13.89 -1.18
CA ALA A 27 16.58 -13.98 0.15
C ALA A 27 15.09 -13.58 0.16
N SER A 28 14.73 -12.49 -0.55
CA SER A 28 13.35 -12.10 -0.82
C SER A 28 12.51 -13.22 -1.41
N ASN A 29 12.98 -13.80 -2.52
CA ASN A 29 12.26 -14.84 -3.22
C ASN A 29 12.06 -16.10 -2.35
N ALA A 30 13.06 -16.48 -1.56
CA ALA A 30 13.00 -17.63 -0.67
C ALA A 30 11.95 -17.43 0.44
N PHE A 31 11.94 -16.27 1.09
CA PHE A 31 10.95 -15.98 2.13
C PHE A 31 9.54 -15.84 1.56
N ALA A 32 9.39 -15.20 0.39
CA ALA A 32 8.10 -15.12 -0.29
C ALA A 32 7.58 -16.53 -0.68
N ALA A 33 8.46 -17.44 -1.12
CA ALA A 33 8.10 -18.82 -1.40
C ALA A 33 7.63 -19.58 -0.15
N HIS A 34 8.36 -19.43 0.95
CA HIS A 34 7.98 -20.06 2.22
C HIS A 34 6.65 -19.51 2.75
N ALA A 35 6.47 -18.19 2.69
CA ALA A 35 5.24 -17.51 3.04
C ALA A 35 4.02 -18.02 2.24
N ARG A 36 4.20 -18.26 0.94
CA ARG A 36 3.16 -18.84 0.07
C ARG A 36 2.82 -20.27 0.47
N SER A 37 3.81 -21.10 0.77
CA SER A 37 3.59 -22.48 1.19
C SER A 37 2.69 -22.56 2.43
N ILE A 38 2.93 -21.71 3.43
CA ILE A 38 2.14 -21.73 4.67
C ILE A 38 0.73 -21.16 4.45
N ILE A 39 0.58 -20.04 3.73
CA ILE A 39 -0.76 -19.45 3.56
C ILE A 39 -1.69 -20.37 2.77
N LEU A 40 -1.14 -21.10 1.80
CA LEU A 40 -1.92 -22.03 0.97
C LEU A 40 -2.46 -23.24 1.75
N GLN A 41 -1.92 -23.55 2.93
CA GLN A 41 -2.42 -24.65 3.78
C GLN A 41 -3.70 -24.29 4.54
N ASP A 42 -3.93 -23.01 4.85
CA ASP A 42 -5.04 -22.54 5.69
C ASP A 42 -5.92 -21.48 4.98
N MET A 43 -6.14 -21.62 3.68
CA MET A 43 -6.84 -20.60 2.88
C MET A 43 -8.31 -20.41 3.25
N GLU A 44 -8.94 -21.45 3.82
CA GLU A 44 -10.38 -21.47 4.10
C GLU A 44 -10.78 -20.66 5.35
N GLN A 45 -9.81 -20.27 6.17
CA GLN A 45 -10.05 -19.53 7.40
C GLN A 45 -9.46 -18.11 7.29
N PRO A 46 -10.17 -17.15 6.68
CA PRO A 46 -9.66 -15.80 6.57
C PRO A 46 -9.54 -15.15 7.95
N THR A 47 -8.38 -14.53 8.19
CA THR A 47 -8.15 -13.66 9.35
C THR A 47 -7.48 -12.37 8.86
N VAL A 48 -7.53 -11.31 9.66
CA VAL A 48 -6.88 -10.03 9.34
C VAL A 48 -5.40 -10.26 8.99
N SER A 49 -4.67 -11.02 9.80
CA SER A 49 -3.25 -11.36 9.54
C SER A 49 -3.01 -12.18 8.28
N ARG A 50 -3.94 -13.08 7.92
CA ARG A 50 -3.88 -13.86 6.67
C ARG A 50 -4.16 -12.97 5.45
N ILE A 51 -5.11 -12.03 5.54
CA ILE A 51 -5.39 -11.05 4.48
C ILE A 51 -4.19 -10.14 4.27
N GLN A 52 -3.65 -9.56 5.35
CA GLN A 52 -2.47 -8.70 5.29
C GLN A 52 -1.26 -9.44 4.68
N THR A 53 -1.11 -10.72 5.01
CA THR A 53 -0.14 -11.60 4.37
C THR A 53 -0.33 -11.71 2.86
N LEU A 54 -1.57 -11.96 2.40
CA LEU A 54 -1.89 -12.08 0.98
C LEU A 54 -1.61 -10.77 0.24
N LEU A 55 -1.89 -9.62 0.87
CA LEU A 55 -1.56 -8.29 0.34
C LEU A 55 -0.03 -8.12 0.21
N MET A 56 0.76 -8.56 1.19
CA MET A 56 2.22 -8.51 1.07
C MET A 56 2.76 -9.41 -0.06
N ILE A 57 2.22 -10.63 -0.21
CA ILE A 57 2.59 -11.54 -1.31
C ILE A 57 2.21 -10.93 -2.66
N THR A 58 1.05 -10.27 -2.72
CA THR A 58 0.59 -9.53 -3.90
C THR A 58 1.60 -8.46 -4.29
N GLY A 59 2.03 -7.61 -3.35
CA GLY A 59 3.02 -6.57 -3.59
C GLY A 59 4.36 -7.13 -4.08
N HIS A 60 4.87 -8.20 -3.45
CA HIS A 60 6.10 -8.86 -3.89
C HIS A 60 5.97 -9.40 -5.31
N SER A 61 4.93 -10.18 -5.61
CA SER A 61 4.74 -10.74 -6.95
C SER A 61 4.53 -9.66 -8.01
N TRP A 62 3.91 -8.54 -7.65
CA TRP A 62 3.79 -7.41 -8.56
C TRP A 62 5.16 -6.77 -8.85
N GLY A 63 5.96 -6.50 -7.83
CA GLY A 63 7.32 -5.96 -7.98
C GLY A 63 8.26 -6.89 -8.75
N ALA A 64 8.06 -8.21 -8.66
CA ALA A 64 8.79 -9.21 -9.44
C ALA A 64 8.32 -9.37 -10.90
N GLY A 65 7.35 -8.56 -11.36
CA GLY A 65 6.79 -8.63 -12.71
C GLY A 65 5.77 -9.77 -12.93
N GLU A 66 5.39 -10.50 -11.88
CA GLU A 66 4.49 -11.64 -11.93
C GLU A 66 3.01 -11.21 -11.81
N GLY A 67 2.56 -10.31 -12.69
CA GLY A 67 1.26 -9.64 -12.54
C GLY A 67 0.04 -10.59 -12.43
N ARG A 68 0.06 -11.74 -13.11
CA ARG A 68 -1.00 -12.76 -12.96
C ARG A 68 -1.06 -13.35 -11.56
N ARG A 69 0.10 -13.60 -10.95
CA ARG A 69 0.21 -14.17 -9.61
C ARG A 69 -0.23 -13.16 -8.56
N ALA A 70 0.23 -11.90 -8.70
CA ALA A 70 -0.21 -10.81 -7.84
C ALA A 70 -1.74 -10.67 -7.86
N TRP A 71 -2.35 -10.72 -9.05
CA TRP A 71 -3.80 -10.67 -9.19
C TRP A 71 -4.54 -11.77 -8.44
N MET A 72 -4.08 -13.02 -8.54
CA MET A 72 -4.72 -14.16 -7.86
C MET A 72 -4.68 -13.99 -6.34
N PHE A 73 -3.53 -13.63 -5.78
CA PHE A 73 -3.40 -13.42 -4.34
C PHE A 73 -4.20 -12.21 -3.85
N LEU A 74 -4.28 -11.14 -4.65
CA LEU A 74 -5.14 -10.00 -4.35
C LEU A 74 -6.61 -10.42 -4.29
N GLY A 75 -7.07 -11.21 -5.28
CA GLY A 75 -8.43 -11.73 -5.30
C GLY A 75 -8.74 -12.55 -4.04
N MET A 76 -7.81 -13.39 -3.60
CA MET A 76 -7.94 -14.15 -2.35
C MET A 76 -8.02 -13.23 -1.12
N ALA A 77 -7.19 -12.18 -1.07
CA ALA A 77 -7.22 -11.20 0.02
C ALA A 77 -8.56 -10.45 0.08
N VAL A 78 -9.04 -9.97 -1.07
CA VAL A 78 -10.31 -9.25 -1.20
C VAL A 78 -11.48 -10.15 -0.79
N ARG A 79 -11.54 -11.39 -1.29
CA ARG A 79 -12.59 -12.34 -0.87
C ARG A 79 -12.52 -12.67 0.62
N GLY A 80 -11.33 -12.87 1.17
CA GLY A 80 -11.16 -13.05 2.61
C GLY A 80 -11.65 -11.86 3.44
N ALA A 81 -11.38 -10.63 2.96
CA ALA A 81 -11.85 -9.39 3.58
C ALA A 81 -13.38 -9.26 3.54
N GLN A 82 -14.02 -9.70 2.46
CA GLN A 82 -15.48 -9.76 2.36
C GLN A 82 -16.07 -10.75 3.38
N VAL A 83 -15.49 -11.95 3.49
CA VAL A 83 -15.97 -13.00 4.40
C VAL A 83 -15.97 -12.56 5.85
N ILE A 84 -14.93 -11.84 6.30
CA ILE A 84 -14.84 -11.36 7.69
C ILE A 84 -15.44 -9.96 7.91
N GLY A 85 -16.09 -9.40 6.89
CA GLY A 85 -16.79 -8.12 6.97
C GLY A 85 -15.89 -6.90 7.17
N LEU A 86 -14.69 -6.85 6.58
CA LEU A 86 -13.77 -5.71 6.76
C LEU A 86 -14.25 -4.39 6.16
N PHE A 87 -15.19 -4.44 5.22
CA PHE A 87 -15.71 -3.26 4.53
C PHE A 87 -16.90 -2.59 5.24
N GLN A 88 -17.22 -3.04 6.46
CA GLN A 88 -18.27 -2.47 7.30
C GLN A 88 -17.69 -2.10 8.68
N GLU A 89 -18.11 -0.95 9.23
CA GLU A 89 -17.66 -0.54 10.56
C GLU A 89 -18.12 -1.52 11.63
N SER A 90 -17.19 -1.90 12.50
CA SER A 90 -17.42 -2.84 13.60
C SER A 90 -17.86 -2.08 14.86
N GLY A 91 -19.03 -1.42 14.82
CA GLY A 91 -19.62 -0.72 15.97
C GLY A 91 -18.71 0.34 16.64
N PRO A 92 -19.11 0.85 17.83
CA PRO A 92 -18.24 1.72 18.62
C PRO A 92 -17.09 0.92 19.24
N ALA A 93 -15.89 1.52 19.26
CA ALA A 93 -14.70 0.99 19.91
C ALA A 93 -14.37 1.84 21.15
N PRO A 94 -14.98 1.56 22.32
CA PRO A 94 -14.89 2.42 23.49
C PRO A 94 -13.52 2.41 24.16
N THR A 95 -12.74 1.32 24.03
CA THR A 95 -11.40 1.24 24.61
C THR A 95 -10.31 1.60 23.61
N ARG A 96 -9.14 1.97 24.13
CA ARG A 96 -7.93 2.24 23.33
C ARG A 96 -7.57 1.03 22.47
N GLU A 97 -7.63 -0.16 23.04
CA GLU A 97 -7.25 -1.42 22.40
C GLU A 97 -8.23 -1.77 21.27
N GLU A 98 -9.53 -1.68 21.52
CA GLU A 98 -10.56 -1.90 20.50
C GLU A 98 -10.43 -0.88 19.37
N TYR A 99 -10.09 0.38 19.68
CA TYR A 99 -9.90 1.41 18.67
C TYR A 99 -8.72 1.08 17.75
N ILE A 100 -7.59 0.65 18.32
CA ILE A 100 -6.41 0.23 17.56
C ILE A 100 -6.76 -0.96 16.65
N VAL A 101 -7.48 -1.96 17.16
CA VAL A 101 -7.90 -3.13 16.36
C VAL A 101 -8.87 -2.73 15.25
N ALA A 102 -9.82 -1.84 15.54
CA ALA A 102 -10.75 -1.33 14.53
C ALA A 102 -9.99 -0.56 13.43
N GLU A 103 -9.03 0.28 13.80
CA GLU A 103 -8.21 1.04 12.86
C GLU A 103 -7.27 0.13 12.03
N GLU A 104 -6.72 -0.93 12.63
CA GLU A 104 -5.95 -1.95 11.90
C GLU A 104 -6.81 -2.64 10.82
N ARG A 105 -8.06 -2.99 11.16
CA ARG A 105 -9.04 -3.57 10.23
C ARG A 105 -9.33 -2.61 9.09
N ARG A 106 -9.58 -1.32 9.37
CA ARG A 106 -9.80 -0.29 8.34
C ARG A 106 -8.60 -0.14 7.42
N ARG A 107 -7.38 -0.02 7.96
CA ARG A 107 -6.15 0.09 7.16
C ARG A 107 -5.96 -1.13 6.26
N THR A 108 -6.28 -2.33 6.75
CA THR A 108 -6.24 -3.57 5.97
C THR A 108 -7.25 -3.55 4.82
N ALA A 109 -8.49 -3.14 5.10
CA ALA A 109 -9.55 -3.00 4.10
C ALA A 109 -9.18 -1.99 3.00
N TRP A 110 -8.70 -0.80 3.41
CA TRP A 110 -8.25 0.24 2.49
C TRP A 110 -7.00 -0.17 1.70
N THR A 111 -6.13 -1.00 2.26
CA THR A 111 -5.00 -1.57 1.49
C THR A 111 -5.48 -2.54 0.42
N CYS A 112 -6.53 -3.33 0.67
CA CYS A 112 -7.17 -4.14 -0.36
C CYS A 112 -7.68 -3.26 -1.50
N PHE A 113 -8.38 -2.17 -1.17
CA PHE A 113 -8.90 -1.19 -2.13
C PHE A 113 -7.80 -0.51 -2.95
N LEU A 114 -6.71 -0.08 -2.31
CA LEU A 114 -5.55 0.53 -2.95
C LEU A 114 -4.91 -0.42 -3.96
N MET A 115 -4.59 -1.65 -3.52
CA MET A 115 -3.96 -2.64 -4.40
C MET A 115 -4.89 -3.04 -5.55
N ASP A 116 -6.18 -3.21 -5.30
CA ASP A 116 -7.18 -3.49 -6.34
C ASP A 116 -7.24 -2.36 -7.37
N SER A 117 -7.20 -1.09 -6.93
CA SER A 117 -7.15 0.06 -7.84
C SER A 117 -5.88 0.08 -8.71
N LEU A 118 -4.71 -0.15 -8.10
CA LEU A 118 -3.42 -0.08 -8.80
C LEU A 118 -3.22 -1.24 -9.78
N LEU A 119 -3.68 -2.45 -9.41
CA LEU A 119 -3.48 -3.65 -10.22
C LEU A 119 -4.54 -3.80 -11.33
N SER A 120 -5.72 -3.22 -11.18
CA SER A 120 -6.85 -3.31 -12.13
C SER A 120 -6.71 -2.52 -13.43
N GLY A 121 -5.65 -1.72 -13.59
CA GLY A 121 -5.47 -0.85 -14.76
C GLY A 121 -5.03 -1.51 -16.07
N GLY A 122 -5.19 -2.82 -16.28
CA GLY A 122 -4.67 -3.50 -17.47
C GLY A 122 -5.56 -4.60 -18.06
N LYS A 123 -5.51 -4.74 -19.40
CA LYS A 123 -6.02 -5.87 -20.22
C LYS A 123 -7.35 -6.49 -19.76
N GLY A 124 -8.40 -5.67 -19.63
CA GLY A 124 -9.78 -6.15 -19.42
C GLY A 124 -10.07 -6.66 -18.01
N ARG A 125 -9.18 -6.46 -17.05
CA ARG A 125 -9.42 -6.89 -15.68
C ARG A 125 -10.21 -5.83 -14.94
N ARG A 126 -11.41 -6.19 -14.47
CA ARG A 126 -12.30 -5.26 -13.76
C ARG A 126 -11.90 -5.13 -12.30
N ARG A 127 -11.99 -3.91 -11.79
CA ARG A 127 -11.87 -3.60 -10.36
C ARG A 127 -12.92 -4.39 -9.58
N SER A 128 -12.52 -4.98 -8.46
CA SER A 128 -13.40 -5.79 -7.61
C SER A 128 -14.05 -4.98 -6.49
N LEU A 129 -13.45 -3.85 -6.09
CA LEU A 129 -13.93 -2.99 -5.01
C LEU A 129 -14.19 -1.56 -5.51
N ALA A 130 -15.41 -1.06 -5.37
CA ALA A 130 -15.73 0.35 -5.56
C ALA A 130 -15.62 1.14 -4.25
N ALA A 131 -15.50 2.47 -4.34
CA ALA A 131 -15.53 3.33 -3.15
C ALA A 131 -16.86 3.21 -2.39
N GLU A 132 -17.95 2.93 -3.11
CA GLU A 132 -19.30 2.70 -2.57
C GLU A 132 -19.38 1.42 -1.72
N ASP A 133 -18.56 0.41 -2.00
CA ASP A 133 -18.51 -0.83 -1.22
C ASP A 133 -17.82 -0.62 0.14
N MET A 134 -17.07 0.48 0.29
CA MET A 134 -16.29 0.80 1.48
C MET A 134 -17.14 1.58 2.48
N GLN A 135 -17.97 0.86 3.25
CA GLN A 135 -18.81 1.42 4.31
C GLN A 135 -18.04 1.66 5.62
N ILE A 136 -16.80 2.12 5.48
CA ILE A 136 -15.84 2.38 6.57
C ILE A 136 -15.22 3.76 6.44
N GLN A 137 -14.75 4.33 7.55
CA GLN A 137 -14.04 5.61 7.55
C GLN A 137 -12.66 5.49 6.90
N LEU A 138 -12.16 6.59 6.34
CA LEU A 138 -10.77 6.65 5.88
C LEU A 138 -9.81 6.47 7.07
N PRO A 139 -8.60 5.92 6.84
CA PRO A 139 -7.61 5.76 7.89
C PRO A 139 -7.25 7.09 8.55
N CYS A 140 -7.17 7.08 9.87
CA CYS A 140 -6.78 8.24 10.65
C CYS A 140 -5.30 8.57 10.44
N ASP A 141 -4.90 9.78 10.85
CA ASP A 141 -3.49 10.14 10.96
C ASP A 141 -2.72 9.14 11.84
N THR A 142 -1.46 8.90 11.47
CA THR A 142 -0.57 7.95 12.15
C THR A 142 -0.42 8.24 13.64
N GLY A 143 -0.46 9.52 14.06
CA GLY A 143 -0.43 9.88 15.47
C GLY A 143 -1.57 9.25 16.28
N TYR A 144 -2.81 9.44 15.82
CA TYR A 144 -4.00 8.89 16.50
C TYR A 144 -3.95 7.36 16.62
N PHE A 145 -3.44 6.68 15.58
CA PHE A 145 -3.29 5.23 15.60
C PHE A 145 -2.25 4.76 16.63
N TYR A 146 -1.07 5.38 16.69
CA TYR A 146 0.00 4.97 17.61
C TYR A 146 -0.33 5.26 19.08
N PHE A 147 -0.93 6.42 19.35
CA PHE A 147 -1.36 6.76 20.70
C PHE A 147 -2.70 6.11 21.07
N GLY A 148 -3.40 5.50 20.10
CA GLY A 148 -4.70 4.87 20.30
C GLY A 148 -5.77 5.87 20.74
N GLU A 149 -5.69 7.09 20.20
CA GLU A 149 -6.60 8.18 20.49
C GLU A 149 -7.87 8.02 19.63
N PRO A 150 -9.03 7.70 20.23
CA PRO A 150 -10.22 7.36 19.46
C PRO A 150 -10.74 8.58 18.71
N VAL A 151 -10.70 8.52 17.38
CA VAL A 151 -11.26 9.56 16.52
C VAL A 151 -12.11 8.97 15.41
N ARG A 152 -13.15 9.71 15.02
CA ARG A 152 -13.89 9.44 13.79
C ARG A 152 -13.27 10.24 12.66
N CYS A 153 -12.84 9.54 11.61
CA CYS A 153 -12.43 10.17 10.36
C CYS A 153 -13.58 10.16 9.36
N ARG A 154 -13.44 10.99 8.32
CA ARG A 154 -14.42 11.04 7.24
C ARG A 154 -14.38 9.80 6.36
N ARG A 155 -15.52 9.41 5.80
CA ARG A 155 -15.63 8.43 4.72
C ARG A 155 -15.24 9.06 3.39
N MET A 156 -15.12 8.23 2.35
CA MET A 156 -14.68 8.66 1.02
C MET A 156 -15.56 9.76 0.41
N ASN A 157 -16.88 9.61 0.55
CA ASN A 157 -17.89 10.47 -0.06
C ASN A 157 -18.48 11.50 0.91
N GLU A 158 -18.03 11.53 2.18
CA GLU A 158 -18.51 12.50 3.17
C GLU A 158 -17.87 13.87 2.92
N THR A 159 -18.72 14.90 2.90
CA THR A 159 -18.33 16.31 2.83
C THR A 159 -18.06 16.88 4.22
N GLU A 160 -17.46 18.07 4.27
CA GLU A 160 -17.25 18.79 5.53
C GLU A 160 -18.57 19.15 6.23
N GLU A 161 -19.63 19.35 5.46
CA GLU A 161 -20.98 19.61 5.98
C GLU A 161 -21.56 18.36 6.66
N ASP A 162 -21.36 17.18 6.08
CA ASP A 162 -21.76 15.91 6.68
C ASP A 162 -21.05 15.67 8.01
N LEU A 163 -19.75 15.97 8.08
CA LEU A 163 -18.98 15.85 9.32
C LEU A 163 -19.46 16.81 10.41
N ARG A 164 -19.82 18.05 10.03
CA ARG A 164 -20.42 19.01 10.96
C ARG A 164 -21.77 18.51 11.46
N ALA A 165 -22.61 17.97 10.58
CA ALA A 165 -23.90 17.40 10.97
C ALA A 165 -23.73 16.23 11.96
N VAL A 166 -22.76 15.34 11.71
CA VAL A 166 -22.39 14.25 12.62
C VAL A 166 -21.94 14.77 13.98
N ARG A 167 -21.08 15.81 14.01
CA ARG A 167 -20.58 16.40 15.25
C ARG A 167 -21.69 17.04 16.08
N MET A 168 -22.66 17.66 15.41
CA MET A 168 -23.84 18.23 16.07
C MET A 168 -24.75 17.12 16.61
N ALA A 169 -25.02 16.08 15.82
CA ALA A 169 -25.84 14.95 16.22
C ALA A 169 -25.24 14.17 17.40
N SER A 170 -23.91 14.11 17.49
CA SER A 170 -23.20 13.44 18.59
C SER A 170 -23.10 14.28 19.88
N GLN A 171 -23.66 15.50 19.90
CA GLN A 171 -23.52 16.44 21.02
C GLN A 171 -22.07 16.67 21.44
N GLY A 172 -21.13 16.61 20.48
CA GLY A 172 -19.70 16.77 20.74
C GLY A 172 -19.03 15.59 21.46
N ARG A 173 -19.70 14.44 21.63
CA ARG A 173 -19.10 13.23 22.23
C ARG A 173 -18.18 12.44 21.30
N LEU A 174 -18.17 12.79 20.01
CA LEU A 174 -17.33 12.15 18.99
C LEU A 174 -16.25 13.13 18.54
N ASP A 175 -15.00 12.80 18.82
CA ASP A 175 -13.85 13.55 18.34
C ASP A 175 -13.65 13.30 16.84
N ILE A 176 -13.67 14.38 16.05
CA ILE A 176 -13.41 14.32 14.61
C ILE A 176 -11.91 14.43 14.37
N GLY A 177 -11.32 13.34 13.88
CA GLY A 177 -9.90 13.24 13.61
C GLY A 177 -9.54 13.60 12.19
N ASN A 178 -8.32 14.10 12.02
CA ASN A 178 -7.76 14.34 10.70
C ASN A 178 -7.32 13.02 10.03
N ILE A 179 -7.48 12.97 8.70
CA ILE A 179 -6.86 11.93 7.89
C ILE A 179 -5.37 12.26 7.66
N GLY A 180 -4.53 11.22 7.70
CA GLY A 180 -3.10 11.33 7.40
C GLY A 180 -2.76 11.01 5.94
N ILE A 181 -1.46 10.84 5.66
CA ILE A 181 -0.92 10.46 4.35
C ILE A 181 -1.65 9.24 3.77
N VAL A 182 -1.91 8.23 4.60
CA VAL A 182 -2.59 6.99 4.18
C VAL A 182 -4.00 7.27 3.69
N GLY A 183 -4.77 8.12 4.40
CA GLY A 183 -6.13 8.49 3.99
C GLY A 183 -6.15 9.25 2.67
N TYR A 184 -5.27 10.25 2.50
CA TYR A 184 -5.16 10.97 1.23
C TYR A 184 -4.67 10.08 0.07
N THR A 185 -3.83 9.08 0.36
CA THR A 185 -3.43 8.06 -0.63
C THR A 185 -4.63 7.28 -1.15
N MET A 186 -5.57 6.90 -0.27
CA MET A 186 -6.79 6.19 -0.70
C MET A 186 -7.65 7.05 -1.63
N GLN A 187 -7.75 8.35 -1.35
CA GLN A 187 -8.52 9.28 -2.19
C GLN A 187 -7.97 9.39 -3.60
N VAL A 188 -6.66 9.60 -3.74
CA VAL A 188 -6.05 9.68 -5.06
C VAL A 188 -6.04 8.31 -5.75
N ALA A 189 -5.93 7.21 -5.00
CA ALA A 189 -6.02 5.86 -5.55
C ALA A 189 -7.38 5.55 -6.17
N ASP A 190 -8.48 6.11 -5.65
CA ASP A 190 -9.79 5.95 -6.29
C ASP A 190 -9.88 6.71 -7.61
N THR A 191 -9.34 7.94 -7.62
CA THR A 191 -9.23 8.73 -8.86
C THR A 191 -8.37 8.00 -9.89
N TRP A 192 -7.25 7.42 -9.46
CA TRP A 192 -6.42 6.55 -10.31
C TRP A 192 -7.22 5.39 -10.91
N GLY A 193 -8.06 4.73 -10.12
CA GLY A 193 -8.91 3.63 -10.61
C GLY A 193 -9.84 4.09 -11.74
N ALA A 194 -10.36 5.32 -11.68
CA ALA A 194 -11.14 5.92 -12.76
C ALA A 194 -10.26 6.30 -13.97
N VAL A 195 -9.08 6.91 -13.75
CA VAL A 195 -8.12 7.23 -14.81
C VAL A 195 -7.65 6.00 -15.56
N ALA A 196 -7.36 4.91 -14.86
CA ALA A 196 -6.91 3.66 -15.47
C ALA A 196 -7.99 3.01 -16.33
N ARG A 197 -9.26 3.07 -15.90
CA ARG A 197 -10.41 2.64 -16.72
C ARG A 197 -10.57 3.52 -17.96
N TRP A 198 -10.55 4.83 -17.78
CA TRP A 198 -10.61 5.79 -18.88
C TRP A 198 -9.49 5.55 -19.90
N ALA A 199 -8.26 5.32 -19.44
CA ALA A 199 -7.10 5.07 -20.31
C ALA A 199 -7.20 3.74 -21.09
N CYS A 200 -8.03 2.80 -20.64
CA CYS A 200 -8.34 1.56 -21.35
C CYS A 200 -9.60 1.66 -22.22
N SER A 201 -10.36 2.75 -22.12
CA SER A 201 -11.58 2.98 -22.87
C SER A 201 -11.30 3.74 -24.17
N THR A 202 -12.05 3.42 -25.22
CA THR A 202 -12.08 4.18 -26.47
C THR A 202 -13.12 5.27 -26.36
N THR A 203 -12.75 6.44 -25.83
CA THR A 203 -13.63 7.63 -25.77
C THR A 203 -13.38 8.52 -26.99
N ASP A 204 -14.45 8.87 -27.69
CA ASP A 204 -14.45 9.82 -28.83
C ASP A 204 -14.54 11.29 -28.35
N ASP A 205 -14.58 11.52 -27.03
CA ASP A 205 -14.74 12.85 -26.43
C ASP A 205 -13.56 13.78 -26.72
N LEU A 206 -13.88 15.06 -26.97
CA LEU A 206 -12.90 16.13 -27.12
C LEU A 206 -12.41 16.59 -25.73
N PRO A 207 -11.10 16.66 -25.49
CA PRO A 207 -10.57 16.82 -24.13
C PRO A 207 -10.70 18.24 -23.55
N TRP A 208 -10.88 19.24 -24.40
CA TRP A 208 -11.17 20.62 -23.97
C TRP A 208 -12.65 20.85 -23.66
N GLU A 209 -13.55 19.91 -23.98
CA GLU A 209 -14.95 20.04 -23.61
C GLU A 209 -15.14 19.84 -22.11
N ARG A 210 -15.89 20.75 -21.48
CA ARG A 210 -16.12 20.74 -20.03
C ARG A 210 -16.76 19.45 -19.52
N ALA A 211 -17.56 18.80 -20.36
CA ALA A 211 -18.27 17.56 -20.07
C ALA A 211 -17.42 16.30 -20.27
N SER A 212 -16.24 16.40 -20.90
CA SER A 212 -15.40 15.25 -21.18
C SER A 212 -14.94 14.53 -19.91
N GLU A 213 -14.75 13.22 -20.02
CA GLU A 213 -14.20 12.41 -18.92
C GLU A 213 -12.83 12.93 -18.46
N TYR A 214 -11.99 13.41 -19.39
CA TYR A 214 -10.70 14.04 -19.07
C TYR A 214 -10.87 15.21 -18.11
N GLN A 215 -11.77 16.16 -18.41
CA GLN A 215 -11.98 17.33 -17.56
C GLN A 215 -12.56 16.94 -16.20
N THR A 216 -13.42 15.93 -16.15
CA THR A 216 -13.97 15.42 -14.89
C THR A 216 -12.87 14.82 -13.99
N LEU A 217 -11.97 14.02 -14.56
CA LEU A 217 -10.83 13.44 -13.85
C LEU A 217 -9.81 14.50 -13.42
N MET A 218 -9.50 15.47 -14.28
CA MET A 218 -8.62 16.60 -13.94
C MET A 218 -9.20 17.45 -12.80
N ARG A 219 -10.51 17.74 -12.81
CA ARG A 219 -11.18 18.42 -11.69
C ARG A 219 -11.13 17.60 -10.40
N ALA A 220 -11.21 16.27 -10.47
CA ALA A 220 -11.08 15.41 -9.29
C ALA A 220 -9.65 15.48 -8.70
N LEU A 221 -8.62 15.43 -9.55
CA LEU A 221 -7.23 15.57 -9.13
C LEU A 221 -6.93 16.95 -8.53
N GLU A 222 -7.47 18.01 -9.13
CA GLU A 222 -7.29 19.37 -8.63
C GLU A 222 -8.00 19.59 -7.29
N ARG A 223 -9.21 19.03 -7.13
CA ARG A 223 -9.91 19.02 -5.83
C ARG A 223 -9.11 18.29 -4.76
N TRP A 224 -8.53 17.13 -5.10
CA TRP A 224 -7.65 16.42 -4.18
C TRP A 224 -6.44 17.27 -3.81
N ARG A 225 -5.73 17.84 -4.80
CA ARG A 225 -4.53 18.67 -4.60
C ARG A 225 -4.79 19.88 -3.70
N THR A 226 -5.92 20.56 -3.91
CA THR A 226 -6.33 21.73 -3.12
C THR A 226 -6.87 21.38 -1.74
N SER A 227 -7.35 20.15 -1.53
CA SER A 227 -7.77 19.66 -0.21
C SER A 227 -6.61 19.34 0.73
N LEU A 228 -5.37 19.23 0.21
CA LEU A 228 -4.21 18.87 1.01
C LEU A 228 -3.83 20.01 1.98
N PRO A 229 -3.59 19.70 3.27
CA PRO A 229 -2.93 20.62 4.19
C PRO A 229 -1.55 21.04 3.66
N SER A 230 -1.07 22.22 4.06
CA SER A 230 0.25 22.74 3.65
C SER A 230 1.39 21.75 3.86
N ARG A 231 1.36 20.98 4.97
CA ARG A 231 2.35 19.94 5.28
C ARG A 231 2.33 18.72 4.34
N LEU A 232 1.22 18.49 3.63
CA LEU A 232 1.04 17.37 2.70
C LEU A 232 1.14 17.80 1.22
N ALA A 233 1.13 19.10 0.95
CA ALA A 233 1.40 19.63 -0.37
C ALA A 233 2.83 19.26 -0.82
N TYR A 234 2.96 18.84 -2.08
CA TYR A 234 4.25 18.44 -2.63
C TYR A 234 5.22 19.62 -2.70
N SER A 235 6.36 19.48 -2.04
CA SER A 235 7.54 20.32 -2.20
C SER A 235 8.76 19.51 -1.76
N VAL A 236 9.95 19.88 -2.26
CA VAL A 236 11.21 19.25 -1.81
C VAL A 236 11.38 19.42 -0.30
N SER A 237 11.04 20.59 0.24
CA SER A 237 11.10 20.85 1.69
C SER A 237 10.15 19.97 2.50
N SER A 238 8.92 19.78 2.03
CA SER A 238 7.95 18.86 2.65
C SER A 238 8.46 17.42 2.59
N LEU A 239 9.04 17.00 1.46
CA LEU A 239 9.65 15.68 1.30
C LEU A 239 10.78 15.46 2.31
N HIS A 240 11.66 16.45 2.49
CA HIS A 240 12.75 16.39 3.48
C HIS A 240 12.21 16.28 4.91
N ALA A 241 11.19 17.07 5.25
CA ALA A 241 10.57 17.04 6.58
C ALA A 241 9.90 15.69 6.89
N HIS A 242 9.18 15.11 5.92
CA HIS A 242 8.59 13.78 6.06
C HIS A 242 9.64 12.68 6.09
N SER A 243 10.75 12.84 5.34
CA SER A 243 11.88 11.90 5.40
C SER A 243 12.55 11.92 6.77
N ALA A 244 12.70 13.09 7.39
CA ALA A 244 13.20 13.21 8.77
C ALA A 244 12.25 12.61 9.81
N SER A 245 10.97 12.45 9.48
CA SER A 245 9.93 11.90 10.36
C SER A 245 9.60 10.42 10.06
N ASP A 246 10.47 9.72 9.31
CA ASP A 246 10.27 8.33 8.86
C ASP A 246 8.96 8.10 8.05
N GLN A 247 8.39 9.15 7.47
CA GLN A 247 7.16 9.11 6.64
C GLN A 247 7.43 9.39 5.15
N GLY A 248 8.69 9.60 4.75
CA GLY A 248 9.09 9.93 3.39
C GLY A 248 8.57 8.93 2.35
N GLN A 249 8.59 7.62 2.64
CA GLN A 249 8.08 6.57 1.75
C GLN A 249 6.59 6.72 1.46
N ALA A 250 5.78 6.89 2.50
CA ALA A 250 4.34 7.05 2.36
C ALA A 250 4.02 8.35 1.60
N PHE A 251 4.75 9.43 1.88
CA PHE A 251 4.59 10.71 1.20
C PHE A 251 4.92 10.61 -0.30
N CYS A 252 6.07 10.02 -0.66
CA CYS A 252 6.44 9.79 -2.05
C CYS A 252 5.42 8.91 -2.75
N TYR A 253 4.95 7.86 -2.10
CA TYR A 253 3.98 6.95 -2.68
C TYR A 253 2.64 7.64 -2.98
N MET A 254 2.12 8.43 -2.04
CA MET A 254 0.91 9.24 -2.22
C MET A 254 1.01 10.13 -3.47
N HIS A 255 2.11 10.88 -3.60
CA HIS A 255 2.33 11.76 -4.76
C HIS A 255 2.68 10.99 -6.04
N SER A 256 3.27 9.81 -5.94
CA SER A 256 3.51 8.94 -7.11
C SER A 256 2.19 8.53 -7.76
N VAL A 257 1.17 8.18 -6.97
CA VAL A 257 -0.17 7.86 -7.52
C VAL A 257 -0.79 9.08 -8.20
N TYR A 258 -0.64 10.27 -7.61
CA TYR A 258 -1.07 11.53 -8.22
C TYR A 258 -0.37 11.80 -9.56
N PHE A 259 0.96 11.73 -9.60
CA PHE A 259 1.74 11.93 -10.83
C PHE A 259 1.40 10.89 -11.89
N MET A 260 1.20 9.62 -11.51
CA MET A 260 0.73 8.58 -12.43
C MET A 260 -0.61 8.96 -13.09
N CYS A 261 -1.56 9.52 -12.35
CA CYS A 261 -2.82 9.99 -12.91
C CYS A 261 -2.58 11.05 -14.00
N LEU A 262 -1.76 12.07 -13.71
CA LEU A 262 -1.45 13.14 -14.66
C LEU A 262 -0.71 12.62 -15.89
N MET A 263 0.22 11.68 -15.71
CA MET A 263 0.95 11.06 -16.80
C MET A 263 0.01 10.28 -17.72
N PHE A 264 -0.89 9.47 -17.17
CA PHE A 264 -1.83 8.69 -17.96
C PHE A 264 -2.88 9.56 -18.66
N LEU A 265 -3.33 10.64 -18.04
CA LEU A 265 -4.27 11.59 -18.64
C LEU A 265 -3.67 12.32 -19.83
N ASN A 266 -2.43 12.80 -19.72
CA ASN A 266 -1.80 13.60 -20.76
C ASN A 266 -1.14 12.75 -21.87
N ARG A 267 -0.68 11.51 -21.58
CA ARG A 267 -0.04 10.66 -22.59
C ARG A 267 -0.97 10.29 -23.75
N SER A 268 -2.28 10.17 -23.49
CA SER A 268 -3.27 9.71 -24.48
C SER A 268 -3.42 10.68 -25.66
N TYR A 269 -2.89 11.90 -25.53
CA TYR A 269 -2.94 12.94 -26.57
C TYR A 269 -1.60 13.15 -27.27
N LEU A 270 -0.57 12.38 -26.92
CA LEU A 270 0.69 12.36 -27.64
C LEU A 270 0.53 11.46 -28.88
N GLN A 271 0.17 12.07 -30.01
CA GLN A 271 0.03 11.37 -31.30
C GLN A 271 1.36 10.81 -31.84
N SER A 272 2.49 11.14 -31.21
CA SER A 272 3.83 10.70 -31.58
C SER A 272 4.26 9.34 -31.00
N LEU A 273 3.43 8.69 -30.17
CA LEU A 273 3.75 7.37 -29.61
C LEU A 273 3.18 6.26 -30.51
N PRO A 274 4.02 5.31 -30.99
CA PRO A 274 3.60 4.28 -31.95
C PRO A 274 2.51 3.32 -31.46
N GLU A 275 2.20 3.31 -30.16
CA GLU A 275 1.15 2.49 -29.54
C GLU A 275 -0.22 3.18 -29.41
N VAL A 276 -0.34 4.47 -29.75
CA VAL A 276 -1.61 5.20 -29.67
C VAL A 276 -2.27 5.19 -31.04
N GLU A 277 -3.41 4.49 -31.18
CA GLU A 277 -4.21 4.57 -32.39
C GLU A 277 -4.53 6.06 -32.67
N PRO A 278 -4.30 6.54 -33.91
CA PRO A 278 -4.55 7.93 -34.23
C PRO A 278 -6.04 8.22 -34.06
N ARG A 279 -6.41 8.92 -32.98
CA ARG A 279 -7.76 9.51 -32.83
C ARG A 279 -8.06 10.31 -34.08
N LYS A 280 -9.31 10.22 -34.59
CA LYS A 280 -9.78 10.81 -35.85
C LYS A 280 -9.05 12.14 -36.14
N ARG A 281 -8.17 12.15 -37.15
CA ARG A 281 -7.46 13.37 -37.55
C ARG A 281 -8.49 14.41 -37.97
N ALA A 282 -8.42 15.59 -37.37
CA ALA A 282 -9.20 16.72 -37.81
C ALA A 282 -8.88 17.02 -39.29
N PRO A 283 -9.85 17.53 -40.08
CA PRO A 283 -9.60 17.95 -41.45
C PRO A 283 -8.47 18.98 -41.50
N ALA A 284 -7.54 18.83 -42.45
CA ALA A 284 -6.41 19.73 -42.60
C ALA A 284 -6.88 21.18 -42.84
N GLY A 285 -6.32 22.14 -42.12
CA GLY A 285 -6.68 23.55 -42.14
C GLY A 285 -7.89 23.94 -41.28
N SER A 286 -8.52 22.98 -40.58
CA SER A 286 -9.67 23.25 -39.73
C SER A 286 -9.29 23.97 -38.42
N GLU A 287 -10.25 24.68 -37.84
CA GLU A 287 -10.13 25.21 -36.47
C GLU A 287 -9.90 24.08 -35.44
N LEU A 288 -10.46 22.90 -35.70
CA LEU A 288 -10.30 21.71 -34.88
C LEU A 288 -8.84 21.21 -34.86
N GLU A 289 -8.13 21.26 -35.99
CA GLU A 289 -6.70 20.92 -36.06
C GLU A 289 -5.85 21.87 -35.19
N ARG A 290 -6.17 23.17 -35.21
CA ARG A 290 -5.49 24.16 -34.35
C ARG A 290 -5.71 23.87 -32.86
N HIS A 291 -6.93 23.52 -32.47
CA HIS A 291 -7.24 23.14 -31.09
C HIS A 291 -6.50 21.87 -30.66
N TRP A 292 -6.44 20.85 -31.54
CA TRP A 292 -5.65 19.65 -31.29
C TRP A 292 -4.16 19.95 -31.13
N HIS A 293 -3.59 20.79 -31.97
CA HIS A 293 -2.17 21.15 -31.88
C HIS A 293 -1.85 21.91 -30.58
N GLN A 294 -2.71 22.86 -30.20
CA GLN A 294 -2.58 23.57 -28.91
C GLN A 294 -2.70 22.61 -27.73
N TRP A 295 -3.66 21.68 -27.79
CA TRP A 295 -3.87 20.68 -26.76
C TRP A 295 -2.66 19.75 -26.61
N GLU A 296 -2.12 19.24 -27.72
CA GLU A 296 -0.93 18.41 -27.72
C GLU A 296 0.27 19.16 -27.12
N LEU A 297 0.46 20.44 -27.46
CA LEU A 297 1.52 21.27 -26.89
C LEU A 297 1.33 21.46 -25.38
N GLN A 298 0.10 21.68 -24.92
CA GLN A 298 -0.18 21.78 -23.48
C GLN A 298 0.08 20.45 -22.77
N SER A 299 -0.41 19.32 -23.30
CA SER A 299 -0.16 17.99 -22.72
C SER A 299 1.34 17.67 -22.67
N LYS A 300 2.13 18.06 -23.67
CA LYS A 300 3.61 17.92 -23.64
C LYS A 300 4.24 18.73 -22.51
N LYS A 301 3.82 19.99 -22.33
CA LYS A 301 4.33 20.85 -21.25
C LYS A 301 4.00 20.28 -19.87
N GLU A 302 2.76 19.83 -19.66
CA GLU A 302 2.33 19.22 -18.41
C GLU A 302 3.10 17.93 -18.13
N LEU A 303 3.26 17.05 -19.13
CA LEU A 303 4.04 15.82 -18.97
C LEU A 303 5.50 16.09 -18.63
N LEU A 304 6.13 17.09 -19.25
CA LEU A 304 7.49 17.48 -18.93
C LEU A 304 7.59 18.00 -17.49
N ALA A 305 6.64 18.82 -17.05
CA ALA A 305 6.59 19.33 -15.68
C ALA A 305 6.45 18.19 -14.65
N VAL A 306 5.53 17.25 -14.89
CA VAL A 306 5.33 16.08 -14.04
C VAL A 306 6.55 15.17 -14.04
N ALA A 307 7.16 14.93 -15.20
CA ALA A 307 8.38 14.13 -15.31
C ALA A 307 9.54 14.75 -14.50
N ASN A 308 9.71 16.08 -14.56
CA ASN A 308 10.71 16.78 -13.76
C ASN A 308 10.45 16.59 -12.25
N GLN A 309 9.21 16.72 -11.78
CA GLN A 309 8.85 16.48 -10.37
C GLN A 309 9.12 15.03 -9.94
N VAL A 310 8.80 14.05 -10.79
CA VAL A 310 9.10 12.64 -10.51
C VAL A 310 10.61 12.40 -10.45
N CYS A 311 11.38 12.97 -11.39
CA CYS A 311 12.85 12.87 -11.39
C CYS A 311 13.47 13.52 -10.16
N GLU A 312 12.98 14.69 -9.74
CA GLU A 312 13.40 15.37 -8.51
C GLU A 312 13.09 14.51 -7.28
N MET A 313 11.87 13.96 -7.17
CA MET A 313 11.50 13.03 -6.10
C MET A 313 12.44 11.81 -6.06
N LEU A 314 12.72 11.20 -7.20
CA LEU A 314 13.61 10.03 -7.29
C LEU A 314 15.06 10.38 -6.96
N TYR A 315 15.53 11.55 -7.38
CA TYR A 315 16.86 12.07 -7.06
C TYR A 315 17.01 12.24 -5.55
N GLU A 316 16.03 12.87 -4.90
CA GLU A 316 16.01 13.04 -3.45
C GLU A 316 15.94 11.69 -2.73
N MET A 317 15.04 10.79 -3.14
CA MET A 317 14.97 9.43 -2.57
C MET A 317 16.31 8.70 -2.65
N ARG A 318 17.04 8.84 -3.76
CA ARG A 318 18.38 8.27 -3.93
C ARG A 318 19.41 8.93 -3.02
N ASN A 319 19.37 10.25 -2.88
CA ASN A 319 20.29 11.01 -2.03
C ASN A 319 20.13 10.69 -0.55
N PHE A 320 18.89 10.53 -0.08
CA PHE A 320 18.62 10.06 1.28
C PHE A 320 19.12 8.62 1.51
N GLY A 321 19.26 7.82 0.45
CA GLY A 321 19.86 6.49 0.51
C GLY A 321 19.21 5.59 1.58
N LEU A 322 20.04 4.92 2.40
CA LEU A 322 19.58 4.05 3.49
C LEU A 322 18.76 4.79 4.57
N PHE A 323 18.83 6.12 4.66
CA PHE A 323 18.05 6.91 5.62
C PHE A 323 16.59 7.06 5.20
N PHE A 324 16.29 6.94 3.91
CA PHE A 324 14.91 6.79 3.42
C PHE A 324 14.29 5.44 3.83
N LEU A 325 15.14 4.45 4.15
CA LEU A 325 14.78 3.10 4.60
C LEU A 325 15.02 2.89 6.12
N ARG A 326 15.41 3.93 6.88
CA ARG A 326 16.09 3.80 8.19
C ARG A 326 15.25 3.11 9.26
N GLY A 327 13.96 3.43 9.34
CA GLY A 327 13.04 2.78 10.30
C GLY A 327 12.97 1.24 10.14
N LEU A 328 13.27 0.70 8.96
CA LEU A 328 13.14 -0.73 8.69
C LEU A 328 14.46 -1.51 8.84
N ARG A 329 15.62 -0.87 8.65
CA ARG A 329 16.94 -1.52 8.69
C ARG A 329 17.38 -1.91 10.10
N GLU A 330 17.18 -1.04 11.08
CA GLU A 330 17.65 -1.28 12.45
C GLU A 330 16.82 -2.37 13.13
N THR A 331 15.49 -2.33 12.94
CA THR A 331 14.60 -3.39 13.38
C THR A 331 14.97 -4.75 12.77
N ILE A 332 15.24 -4.83 11.46
CA ILE A 332 15.55 -6.11 10.82
C ILE A 332 16.86 -6.70 11.31
N LYS A 333 17.88 -5.87 11.58
CA LYS A 333 19.12 -6.33 12.22
C LYS A 333 18.85 -6.93 13.60
N GLN A 334 18.03 -6.26 14.41
CA GLN A 334 17.62 -6.78 15.73
C GLN A 334 16.84 -8.10 15.60
N MET A 335 15.92 -8.21 14.63
CA MET A 335 15.21 -9.46 14.35
C MET A 335 16.15 -10.59 13.91
N GLN A 336 17.13 -10.30 13.05
CA GLN A 336 18.09 -11.30 12.56
C GLN A 336 19.01 -11.80 13.67
N ILE A 337 19.52 -10.92 14.52
CA ILE A 337 20.33 -11.28 15.69
C ILE A 337 19.52 -12.16 16.63
N TYR A 338 18.27 -11.78 16.91
CA TYR A 338 17.36 -12.55 17.76
C TYR A 338 17.08 -13.96 17.22
N TYR A 339 16.70 -14.11 15.95
CA TYR A 339 16.43 -15.42 15.34
C TYR A 339 17.70 -16.26 15.15
N SER A 340 18.85 -15.63 14.90
CA SER A 340 20.15 -16.31 14.86
C SER A 340 20.52 -16.87 16.24
N ASN A 341 20.28 -16.10 17.31
CA ASN A 341 20.49 -16.53 18.69
C ASN A 341 19.57 -17.69 19.08
N ILE A 342 18.28 -17.66 18.68
CA ILE A 342 17.36 -18.81 18.85
C ILE A 342 17.93 -20.07 18.18
N LYS A 343 18.37 -19.94 16.93
CA LYS A 343 18.82 -21.07 16.12
C LYS A 343 20.14 -21.66 16.60
N THR A 344 21.01 -20.85 17.21
CA THR A 344 22.34 -21.26 17.66
C THR A 344 22.40 -21.68 19.12
N LYS A 345 21.58 -21.08 19.99
CA LYS A 345 21.66 -21.24 21.45
C LYS A 345 20.39 -21.81 22.11
N GLY A 346 19.31 -21.98 21.35
CA GLY A 346 18.01 -22.48 21.84
C GLY A 346 17.16 -21.41 22.54
N GLU A 347 15.84 -21.61 22.61
CA GLU A 347 14.89 -20.59 23.11
C GLU A 347 15.10 -20.19 24.57
N GLN A 348 15.73 -21.05 25.37
CA GLN A 348 16.01 -20.84 26.80
C GLN A 348 17.19 -19.89 27.05
N SER A 349 18.04 -19.62 26.05
CA SER A 349 19.23 -18.78 26.22
C SER A 349 18.99 -17.28 26.00
N ILE A 350 17.77 -16.89 25.64
CA ILE A 350 17.42 -15.50 25.30
C ILE A 350 17.02 -14.76 26.57
N THR A 351 17.68 -13.64 26.83
CA THR A 351 17.37 -12.80 27.98
C THR A 351 16.01 -12.10 27.84
N GLN A 352 15.36 -11.76 28.96
CA GLN A 352 14.12 -10.98 28.94
C GLN A 352 14.29 -9.62 28.26
N ASN A 353 15.50 -9.04 28.32
CA ASN A 353 15.80 -7.76 27.69
C ASN A 353 15.83 -7.88 26.15
N GLU A 354 16.47 -8.91 25.60
CA GLU A 354 16.45 -9.20 24.15
C GLU A 354 15.03 -9.49 23.63
N ARG A 355 14.18 -10.15 24.44
CA ARG A 355 12.75 -10.35 24.10
C ARG A 355 11.98 -9.04 24.06
N ARG A 356 12.29 -8.11 24.98
CA ARG A 356 11.66 -6.78 25.06
C ARG A 356 12.12 -5.87 23.92
N GLU A 357 13.40 -5.89 23.59
CA GLU A 357 13.98 -5.15 22.45
C GLU A 357 13.44 -5.68 21.12
N MET A 358 13.33 -6.99 20.95
CA MET A 358 12.69 -7.60 19.78
C MET A 358 11.21 -7.18 19.68
N ARG A 359 10.49 -7.13 20.80
CA ARG A 359 9.10 -6.65 20.84
C ARG A 359 9.00 -5.19 20.39
N ASN A 360 9.86 -4.31 20.91
CA ASN A 360 9.91 -2.90 20.53
C ASN A 360 10.33 -2.71 19.06
N ALA A 361 11.28 -3.50 18.56
CA ALA A 361 11.69 -3.47 17.17
C ALA A 361 10.55 -3.92 16.23
N ILE A 362 9.80 -4.96 16.59
CA ILE A 362 8.57 -5.41 15.88
C ILE A 362 7.50 -4.30 15.87
N VAL A 363 7.42 -3.52 16.95
CA VAL A 363 6.49 -2.40 17.14
C VAL A 363 6.88 -1.23 16.21
N ASP A 364 8.15 -0.83 16.18
CA ASP A 364 8.65 0.30 15.38
C ASP A 364 8.55 0.12 13.86
N TYR A 365 8.46 -1.13 13.37
CA TYR A 365 8.45 -1.47 11.94
C TYR A 365 7.05 -1.43 11.29
N GLY A 366 6.01 -0.97 12.00
CA GLY A 366 4.89 -0.22 11.41
C GLY A 366 3.97 -0.88 10.36
N ALA A 367 4.10 -2.16 10.02
CA ALA A 367 3.19 -2.79 9.06
C ALA A 367 2.22 -3.80 9.65
N LEU A 368 2.41 -4.30 10.89
CA LEU A 368 1.50 -5.18 11.65
C LEU A 368 2.00 -5.30 13.09
N GLN A 369 1.28 -4.75 14.05
CA GLN A 369 1.50 -5.02 15.49
C GLN A 369 0.64 -6.22 15.87
N PRO A 370 1.11 -7.18 16.68
CA PRO A 370 0.18 -8.06 17.39
C PRO A 370 -0.71 -7.16 18.24
N SER A 371 -2.03 -7.40 18.23
CA SER A 371 -2.96 -6.71 19.12
C SER A 371 -2.36 -6.64 20.53
N PRO A 372 -2.40 -5.48 21.21
CA PRO A 372 -1.84 -5.31 22.56
C PRO A 372 -2.44 -6.26 23.62
N VAL A 373 -3.46 -7.04 23.25
CA VAL A 373 -4.27 -7.89 24.13
C VAL A 373 -3.70 -9.30 24.35
N HIS A 374 -2.63 -9.75 23.67
CA HIS A 374 -1.99 -11.00 24.09
C HIS A 374 -1.11 -10.78 25.33
N SER A 375 -1.77 -10.75 26.49
CA SER A 375 -1.18 -11.10 27.77
C SER A 375 -0.86 -12.59 27.79
N SER A 376 0.33 -12.90 28.29
CA SER A 376 0.86 -14.22 28.57
C SER A 376 -0.07 -15.07 29.44
N SER A 377 -0.79 -16.02 28.84
CA SER A 377 -1.17 -17.31 29.45
C SER A 377 -2.06 -18.10 28.49
N GLU A 378 -1.56 -19.17 27.89
CA GLU A 378 -2.32 -20.42 27.74
C GLU A 378 -1.40 -21.59 27.37
N ASN A 379 -1.52 -22.61 28.21
CA ASN A 379 -0.84 -23.89 28.37
C ASN A 379 -0.21 -24.63 27.16
N GLU A 380 0.87 -25.32 27.52
CA GLU A 380 1.51 -26.45 26.86
C GLU A 380 0.53 -27.58 26.50
N GLY A 381 0.75 -28.24 25.35
CA GLY A 381 -0.04 -29.43 24.98
C GLY A 381 0.12 -30.07 23.58
N GLY A 382 1.31 -30.10 22.97
CA GLY A 382 1.67 -30.99 21.83
C GLY A 382 1.13 -30.65 20.41
N PRO A 383 1.53 -31.37 19.33
CA PRO A 383 2.71 -32.19 19.08
C PRO A 383 3.59 -31.57 17.96
N ALA A 384 4.45 -30.61 18.27
CA ALA A 384 5.41 -30.04 17.32
C ALA A 384 6.75 -30.83 17.22
N ALA A 385 6.88 -31.92 17.97
CA ALA A 385 8.11 -32.72 18.03
C ALA A 385 8.30 -33.70 16.85
N GLY A 386 7.30 -33.86 15.97
CA GLY A 386 7.36 -34.84 14.86
C GLY A 386 7.93 -34.31 13.53
N LEU A 387 8.08 -32.99 13.35
CA LEU A 387 8.35 -32.41 12.02
C LEU A 387 9.84 -32.30 11.64
N LEU A 388 10.74 -32.26 12.63
CA LEU A 388 12.19 -32.15 12.39
C LEU A 388 12.83 -33.46 11.88
N GLY A 389 12.18 -34.62 12.10
CA GLY A 389 12.65 -35.92 11.60
C GLY A 389 12.42 -36.13 10.10
N LYS A 390 11.33 -35.58 9.53
CA LYS A 390 10.96 -35.82 8.13
C LYS A 390 11.72 -34.95 7.11
N LEU A 391 12.28 -33.82 7.54
CA LEU A 391 13.09 -32.95 6.69
C LEU A 391 14.52 -33.48 6.42
N LYS A 392 15.00 -34.48 7.16
CA LYS A 392 16.33 -35.09 6.93
C LYS A 392 16.32 -36.27 5.96
N LEU A 393 15.20 -37.00 5.81
CA LEU A 393 15.16 -38.17 4.93
C LEU A 393 15.00 -37.81 3.43
N HIS A 394 14.35 -36.70 3.10
CA HIS A 394 14.07 -36.38 1.70
C HIS A 394 15.32 -35.87 0.94
N ASN A 395 16.30 -35.28 1.64
CA ASN A 395 17.55 -34.81 1.04
C ASN A 395 18.66 -35.88 0.95
N ALA A 396 18.46 -37.08 1.53
CA ALA A 396 19.46 -38.14 1.52
C ALA A 396 19.30 -39.16 0.37
N LEU A 397 18.17 -39.15 -0.35
CA LEU A 397 17.85 -40.15 -1.38
C LEU A 397 18.07 -39.68 -2.83
N GLN A 398 18.53 -38.45 -3.05
CA GLN A 398 18.80 -37.91 -4.41
C GLN A 398 20.29 -37.78 -4.76
N LYS A 399 21.19 -38.47 -4.04
CA LYS A 399 22.60 -38.60 -4.43
C LYS A 399 23.06 -40.05 -4.34
N LYS A 400 22.96 -40.78 -5.46
CA LYS A 400 23.98 -41.69 -6.04
C LYS A 400 23.37 -42.63 -7.09
N PRO A 401 24.18 -43.23 -7.99
CA PRO A 401 25.64 -43.14 -8.09
C PRO A 401 26.16 -41.87 -8.76
#